data_AF-A0A0W0VGL1-F1
#
_entry.id   AF-A0A0W0VGL1-F1
#
_cell.length_a   1.000
_cell.length_b   1.000
_cell.length_c   1.000
_cell.angle_alpha   90.00
_cell.angle_beta   90.00
_cell.angle_gamma   90.00
#
_symmetry.space_group_name_H-M   'P 1'
#
loop_
_entity.id
_entity.type
_entity.pdbx_description
1 polymer ?
#
loop_
_entity_poly.entity_id
_entity_poly.type
_entity_poly.pdbx_seq_one_letter_code
_entity_poly.pdbx_strand_id
1 'polypeptide(L)'
;MAALSLVKHGFFNKSPSNLKEFSYKEDDFNLSNLRLEFSTLYQLFLANQRNLSADGELIAYLDYLSDLLIRYYEFDFVRKDLKHYLKKKKELTQFNKEETDTPKEQKEQAKSSSSLMDELKKKASHLALAFTSSAQFRKYLCSVIATRSYWNYSRALATYLILFELNSNLADWGKEICDLTGIYYSPYDFIQLLDKPQQFLRVSSVALYFLRFMGHFLTMLKHLIEAVNSKELSIKKVLFQEIEKRIYIMANDIIWGTVNLLSHYNQFFDISALVIAQINLFFLGIDILLFGLRWFIEEKNHRQMFSELSRRQNKLEESLELQVINRQLNVLADELEVQYAFYSYNIAAAILLLAAFGATLMLSGPVALGCLAALNMLGNALYNSCEEYKQYKKACVAFKRESLNGELLGDERHQLLLSQLEYERKRTQGVFWKTLIFNAGFTAFLITAAAISWPVACVLTLSYLVYRVKTNYDDHQKRSYEQKNQSSHEIYRFMPQMPSRLSVDNADSRTTPIIL
;
A
#
# COMPACT_ATOMS: atom_id res chain seq x y z
N MET A 1 21.37 10.11 15.98
CA MET A 1 21.59 8.75 15.41
C MET A 1 22.46 7.90 16.32
N ALA A 2 23.65 8.37 16.75
CA ALA A 2 24.48 7.66 17.72
C ALA A 2 23.75 7.33 19.04
N ALA A 3 22.80 8.17 19.47
CA ALA A 3 22.05 7.96 20.71
C ALA A 3 21.21 6.66 20.72
N LEU A 4 20.42 6.37 19.67
CA LEU A 4 19.55 5.18 19.65
C LEU A 4 20.38 3.89 19.60
N SER A 5 21.47 3.89 18.83
CA SER A 5 22.38 2.75 18.77
C SER A 5 23.12 2.54 20.10
N LEU A 6 23.56 3.60 20.78
CA LEU A 6 24.14 3.50 22.12
C LEU A 6 23.15 2.95 23.15
N VAL A 7 21.89 3.43 23.11
CA VAL A 7 20.83 2.93 24.01
C VAL A 7 20.62 1.43 23.80
N LYS A 8 20.44 0.98 22.54
CA LYS A 8 20.35 -0.43 22.20
C LYS A 8 21.51 -1.24 22.80
N HIS A 9 22.74 -0.72 22.67
CA HIS A 9 23.92 -1.42 23.18
C HIS A 9 23.87 -1.59 24.70
N GLY A 10 23.42 -0.53 25.41
CA GLY A 10 23.25 -0.56 26.85
C GLY A 10 22.30 -1.66 27.32
N PHE A 11 21.17 -1.84 26.62
CA PHE A 11 20.21 -2.92 26.92
C PHE A 11 20.84 -4.32 26.75
N PHE A 12 21.52 -4.58 25.62
CA PHE A 12 22.07 -5.91 25.36
C PHE A 12 23.35 -6.23 26.16
N ASN A 13 24.13 -5.23 26.56
CA ASN A 13 25.36 -5.42 27.33
C ASN A 13 25.22 -5.17 28.83
N LYS A 14 24.00 -4.90 29.33
CA LYS A 14 23.73 -4.59 30.75
C LYS A 14 24.64 -3.48 31.31
N SER A 15 25.13 -2.61 30.42
CA SER A 15 25.92 -1.45 30.82
C SER A 15 24.98 -0.45 31.47
N PRO A 16 25.39 0.27 32.53
CA PRO A 16 24.66 1.42 33.01
C PRO A 16 24.69 2.47 31.91
N SER A 17 23.76 2.34 30.97
CA SER A 17 23.46 3.42 30.05
C SER A 17 22.99 4.55 30.96
N ASN A 18 23.83 5.58 31.09
CA ASN A 18 23.36 6.90 31.48
C ASN A 18 22.34 7.29 30.42
N LEU A 19 21.10 6.80 30.58
CA LEU A 19 19.92 7.16 29.80
C LEU A 19 19.66 8.62 30.14
N LYS A 20 20.49 9.51 29.57
CA LYS A 20 20.16 10.92 29.49
C LYS A 20 18.76 11.00 28.90
N GLU A 21 17.94 11.81 29.54
CA GLU A 21 16.55 12.01 29.17
C GLU A 21 16.46 12.28 27.66
N PHE A 22 15.82 11.36 26.94
CA PHE A 22 15.80 11.37 25.48
C PHE A 22 15.02 12.61 25.00
N SER A 23 15.71 13.60 24.44
CA SER A 23 15.07 14.85 24.02
C SER A 23 14.62 14.79 22.57
N TYR A 24 13.35 15.10 22.31
CA TYR A 24 12.81 15.20 20.95
C TYR A 24 13.27 16.48 20.21
N LYS A 25 13.97 17.39 20.90
CA LYS A 25 14.51 18.63 20.33
C LYS A 25 15.91 18.49 19.73
N GLU A 26 16.71 17.58 20.26
CA GLU A 26 18.11 17.39 19.84
C GLU A 26 18.20 17.02 18.37
N ASP A 27 19.11 17.64 17.61
CA ASP A 27 19.23 17.50 16.15
C ASP A 27 19.35 16.05 15.68
N ASP A 28 19.85 15.15 16.52
CA ASP A 28 20.12 13.76 16.17
C ASP A 28 18.89 12.83 16.29
N PHE A 29 17.77 13.30 16.86
CA PHE A 29 16.49 12.59 16.87
C PHE A 29 15.88 12.47 15.47
N ASN A 30 15.60 11.23 15.06
CA ASN A 30 14.96 10.89 13.79
C ASN A 30 13.79 9.92 14.04
N LEU A 31 12.56 10.41 13.86
CA LEU A 31 11.33 9.64 14.06
C LEU A 31 11.23 8.45 13.08
N SER A 32 11.62 8.63 11.82
CA SER A 32 11.60 7.56 10.81
C SER A 32 12.47 6.39 11.24
N ASN A 33 13.66 6.67 11.78
CA ASN A 33 14.56 5.64 12.30
C ASN A 33 14.00 4.95 13.55
N LEU A 34 13.42 5.72 14.48
CA LEU A 34 12.78 5.15 15.67
C LEU A 34 11.61 4.22 15.31
N ARG A 35 10.78 4.61 14.33
CA ARG A 35 9.68 3.78 13.83
C ARG A 35 10.18 2.52 13.14
N LEU A 36 11.27 2.62 12.38
CA LEU A 36 11.86 1.49 11.66
C LEU A 36 12.49 0.48 12.64
N GLU A 37 13.26 0.97 13.63
CA GLU A 37 13.82 0.13 14.69
C GLU A 37 12.71 -0.58 15.46
N PHE A 38 11.67 0.14 15.90
CA PHE A 38 10.52 -0.47 16.56
C PHE A 38 9.81 -1.49 15.67
N SER A 39 9.54 -1.16 14.39
CA SER A 39 8.83 -2.03 13.45
C SER A 39 9.56 -3.36 13.25
N THR A 40 10.87 -3.29 13.00
CA THR A 40 11.70 -4.48 12.78
C THR A 40 11.76 -5.35 14.04
N LEU A 41 12.01 -4.78 15.22
CA LEU A 41 12.04 -5.53 16.48
C LEU A 41 10.68 -6.10 16.85
N TYR A 42 9.59 -5.39 16.56
CA TYR A 42 8.24 -5.90 16.78
C TYR A 42 7.96 -7.13 15.91
N GLN A 43 8.42 -7.14 14.66
CA GLN A 43 8.31 -8.33 13.80
C GLN A 43 9.13 -9.49 14.38
N LEU A 44 10.33 -9.23 14.91
CA LEU A 44 11.13 -10.27 15.57
C LEU A 44 10.47 -10.81 16.84
N PHE A 45 9.85 -9.95 17.64
CA PHE A 45 9.05 -10.34 18.79
C PHE A 45 7.94 -11.31 18.37
N LEU A 46 7.12 -10.94 17.38
CA LEU A 46 6.04 -11.80 16.90
C LEU A 46 6.56 -13.14 16.34
N ALA A 47 7.72 -13.13 15.67
CA ALA A 47 8.35 -14.32 15.11
C ALA A 47 8.88 -15.30 16.17
N ASN A 48 9.23 -14.79 17.37
CA ASN A 48 10.00 -15.52 18.37
C ASN A 48 9.32 -15.61 19.75
N GLN A 49 8.03 -15.33 19.86
CA GLN A 49 7.29 -15.32 21.14
C GLN A 49 7.51 -16.59 21.99
N ARG A 50 7.65 -17.76 21.36
CA ARG A 50 7.84 -19.04 22.07
C ARG A 50 9.23 -19.23 22.66
N ASN A 51 10.22 -18.47 22.19
CA ASN A 51 11.64 -18.64 22.53
C ASN A 51 12.21 -17.42 23.29
N LEU A 52 11.39 -16.40 23.52
CA LEU A 52 11.77 -15.19 24.24
C LEU A 52 11.26 -15.28 25.67
N SER A 53 12.10 -14.94 26.66
CA SER A 53 11.67 -14.73 28.03
C SER A 53 11.10 -13.32 28.21
N ALA A 54 10.07 -13.16 29.06
CA ALA A 54 9.47 -11.88 29.43
C ALA A 54 10.50 -10.88 29.98
N ASP A 55 11.52 -11.37 30.69
CA ASP A 55 12.63 -10.60 31.25
C ASP A 55 13.80 -10.40 30.28
N GLY A 56 13.66 -10.82 29.02
CA GLY A 56 14.71 -10.75 28.00
C GLY A 56 15.05 -9.32 27.58
N GLU A 57 16.33 -9.08 27.27
CA GLU A 57 16.87 -7.76 26.90
C GLU A 57 16.15 -7.16 25.67
N LEU A 58 15.70 -8.02 24.74
CA LEU A 58 14.92 -7.61 23.57
C LEU A 58 13.56 -7.01 23.94
N ILE A 59 12.85 -7.62 24.90
CA ILE A 59 11.51 -7.19 25.32
C ILE A 59 11.62 -5.88 26.10
N ALA A 60 12.60 -5.77 27.00
CA ALA A 60 12.87 -4.54 27.73
C ALA A 60 13.19 -3.37 26.77
N TYR A 61 14.02 -3.62 25.74
CA TYR A 61 14.31 -2.61 24.73
C TYR A 61 13.09 -2.26 23.88
N LEU A 62 12.27 -3.24 23.49
CA LEU A 62 11.03 -3.01 22.74
C LEU A 62 9.99 -2.22 23.54
N ASP A 63 9.88 -2.45 24.85
CA ASP A 63 9.02 -1.68 25.76
C ASP A 63 9.51 -0.23 25.86
N TYR A 64 10.83 -0.04 26.03
CA TYR A 64 11.44 1.29 26.01
C TYR A 64 11.15 2.06 24.71
N LEU A 65 11.30 1.41 23.54
CA LEU A 65 10.97 2.02 22.26
C LEU A 65 9.47 2.34 22.13
N SER A 66 8.61 1.47 22.67
CA SER A 66 7.16 1.70 22.72
C SER A 66 6.85 2.97 23.50
N ASP A 67 7.49 3.16 24.65
CA ASP A 67 7.31 4.34 25.49
C ASP A 67 7.83 5.61 24.85
N LEU A 68 8.98 5.56 24.18
CA LEU A 68 9.48 6.70 23.41
C LEU A 68 8.49 7.11 22.30
N LEU A 69 7.90 6.14 21.60
CA LEU A 69 6.92 6.42 20.54
C LEU A 69 5.59 6.91 21.11
N ILE A 70 5.10 6.33 22.22
CA ILE A 70 3.89 6.77 22.89
C ILE A 70 4.05 8.22 23.36
N ARG A 71 5.12 8.53 24.10
CA ARG A 71 5.42 9.91 24.55
C ARG A 71 5.52 10.87 23.36
N TYR A 72 6.22 10.47 22.30
CA TYR A 72 6.29 11.29 21.08
C TYR A 72 4.90 11.61 20.52
N TYR A 73 4.02 10.61 20.35
CA TYR A 73 2.69 10.81 19.79
C TYR A 73 1.66 11.40 20.77
N GLU A 74 1.94 11.40 22.07
CA GLU A 74 1.24 12.22 23.05
C GLU A 74 1.54 13.71 22.83
N PHE A 75 2.79 14.06 22.51
CA PHE A 75 3.17 15.43 22.18
C PHE A 75 2.81 15.87 20.75
N ASP A 76 2.89 14.96 19.77
CA ASP A 76 2.59 15.19 18.34
C ASP A 76 1.09 14.96 18.01
N PHE A 77 0.29 14.58 19.01
CA PHE A 77 -1.18 14.43 18.98
C PHE A 77 -1.79 13.61 17.83
N VAL A 78 -1.02 12.73 17.18
CA VAL A 78 -1.52 11.81 16.16
C VAL A 78 -2.27 10.64 16.82
N ARG A 79 -3.53 10.87 17.22
CA ARG A 79 -4.38 9.90 17.95
C ARG A 79 -4.41 8.49 17.35
N LYS A 80 -4.33 8.35 16.03
CA LYS A 80 -4.31 7.05 15.34
C LYS A 80 -3.02 6.28 15.63
N ASP A 81 -1.88 6.96 15.53
CA ASP A 81 -0.58 6.35 15.76
C ASP A 81 -0.39 6.09 17.26
N LEU A 82 -0.82 7.01 18.13
CA LEU A 82 -0.87 6.77 19.58
C LEU A 82 -1.67 5.50 19.94
N LYS A 83 -2.90 5.37 19.42
CA LYS A 83 -3.71 4.15 19.64
C LYS A 83 -3.04 2.89 19.11
N HIS A 84 -2.32 2.99 17.98
CA HIS A 84 -1.58 1.88 17.42
C HIS A 84 -0.47 1.40 18.37
N TYR A 85 0.36 2.31 18.88
CA TYR A 85 1.45 1.97 19.79
C TYR A 85 0.95 1.56 21.18
N LEU A 86 -0.11 2.18 21.71
CA LEU A 86 -0.75 1.73 22.95
C LEU A 86 -1.29 0.30 22.84
N LYS A 87 -1.87 -0.07 21.70
CA LYS A 87 -2.34 -1.45 21.46
C LYS A 87 -1.16 -2.43 21.45
N LYS A 88 -0.08 -2.10 20.74
CA LYS A 88 1.14 -2.94 20.69
C LYS A 88 1.81 -3.06 22.06
N LYS A 89 1.86 -1.98 22.84
CA LYS A 89 2.33 -2.02 24.22
C LYS A 89 1.49 -2.96 25.07
N LYS A 90 0.16 -2.92 24.92
CA LYS A 90 -0.74 -3.86 25.62
C LYS A 90 -0.48 -5.32 25.24
N GLU A 91 -0.22 -5.61 23.96
CA GLU A 91 0.17 -6.95 23.49
C GLU A 91 1.49 -7.41 24.15
N LEU A 92 2.47 -6.50 24.29
CA LEU A 92 3.74 -6.76 25.00
C LEU A 92 3.53 -7.01 26.50
N THR A 93 2.72 -6.19 27.17
CA THR A 93 2.42 -6.34 28.61
C THR A 93 1.62 -7.61 28.88
N GLN A 94 0.77 -8.04 27.94
CA GLN A 94 0.02 -9.29 28.05
C GLN A 94 0.95 -10.50 27.95
N PHE A 95 1.92 -10.48 27.04
CA PHE A 95 2.97 -11.49 26.95
C PHE A 95 3.73 -11.64 28.28
N ASN A 96 4.13 -10.53 28.90
CA ASN A 96 4.83 -10.56 30.21
C ASN A 96 3.95 -11.10 31.36
N LYS A 97 2.62 -11.03 31.24
CA LYS A 97 1.67 -11.54 32.25
C LYS A 97 1.29 -13.00 32.01
N GLU A 98 1.31 -13.47 30.77
CA GLU A 98 0.95 -14.85 30.41
C GLU A 98 2.10 -15.84 30.69
N GLU A 99 3.35 -15.40 30.81
CA GLU A 99 4.46 -16.25 31.31
C GLU A 99 4.41 -16.51 32.82
N THR A 100 3.64 -15.71 33.59
CA THR A 100 3.48 -15.89 35.04
C THR A 100 2.31 -16.79 35.43
N ASP A 101 1.42 -17.16 34.50
CA ASP A 101 0.29 -18.07 34.73
C ASP A 101 -0.07 -18.85 33.45
N THR A 102 -0.06 -20.19 33.49
CA THR A 102 -0.62 -21.06 32.43
C THR A 102 -1.77 -21.94 32.96
N PRO A 103 -2.71 -22.39 32.11
CA PRO A 103 -3.39 -21.72 31.00
C PRO A 103 -4.93 -21.93 31.02
N LYS A 104 -5.75 -21.00 30.48
CA LYS A 104 -7.13 -21.34 30.04
C LYS A 104 -7.59 -20.62 28.77
N GLU A 105 -7.98 -21.47 27.81
CA GLU A 105 -9.07 -21.37 26.84
C GLU A 105 -9.65 -19.98 26.53
N GLN A 106 -9.36 -19.49 25.31
CA GLN A 106 -10.09 -18.39 24.72
C GLN A 106 -11.44 -18.85 24.15
N LYS A 107 -12.49 -18.28 24.73
CA LYS A 107 -13.89 -18.37 24.31
C LYS A 107 -14.12 -17.88 22.89
N GLU A 108 -15.00 -18.61 22.23
CA GLU A 108 -15.65 -18.29 20.97
C GLU A 108 -16.19 -16.86 20.91
N GLN A 109 -15.86 -16.15 19.84
CA GLN A 109 -16.54 -14.91 19.45
C GLN A 109 -17.45 -15.19 18.26
N ALA A 110 -18.70 -14.78 18.43
CA ALA A 110 -19.86 -15.11 17.61
C ALA A 110 -19.66 -14.87 16.11
N LYS A 111 -20.04 -15.90 15.32
CA LYS A 111 -20.34 -15.79 13.89
C LYS A 111 -21.50 -14.81 13.70
N SER A 112 -21.19 -13.56 13.37
CA SER A 112 -22.16 -12.66 12.76
C SER A 112 -22.04 -12.82 11.24
N SER A 113 -22.95 -13.60 10.65
CA SER A 113 -23.20 -13.58 9.22
C SER A 113 -23.79 -12.21 8.86
N SER A 114 -22.94 -11.23 8.56
CA SER A 114 -23.41 -9.91 8.14
C SER A 114 -24.04 -10.06 6.76
N SER A 115 -25.35 -9.82 6.70
CA SER A 115 -26.09 -9.78 5.46
C SER A 115 -25.54 -8.65 4.56
N LEU A 116 -25.77 -8.74 3.23
CA LEU A 116 -25.41 -7.66 2.30
C LEU A 116 -26.01 -6.30 2.70
N MET A 117 -27.15 -6.33 3.38
CA MET A 117 -27.80 -5.14 3.95
C MET A 117 -26.98 -4.55 5.10
N ASP A 118 -26.36 -5.36 5.94
CA ASP A 118 -25.46 -4.89 7.00
C ASP A 118 -24.16 -4.32 6.44
N GLU A 119 -23.67 -4.85 5.31
CA GLU A 119 -22.49 -4.33 4.64
C GLU A 119 -22.78 -2.98 3.95
N LEU A 120 -23.95 -2.83 3.32
CA LEU A 120 -24.44 -1.56 2.78
C LEU A 120 -24.71 -0.53 3.89
N LYS A 121 -25.33 -0.95 4.99
CA LYS A 121 -25.58 -0.10 6.17
C LYS A 121 -24.29 0.32 6.86
N LYS A 122 -23.29 -0.57 6.93
CA LYS A 122 -21.91 -0.25 7.36
C LYS A 122 -21.23 0.73 6.40
N LYS A 123 -21.37 0.57 5.09
CA LYS A 123 -20.83 1.54 4.10
C LYS A 123 -21.51 2.91 4.22
N ALA A 124 -22.82 2.95 4.44
CA ALA A 124 -23.58 4.19 4.67
C ALA A 124 -23.21 4.86 6.00
N SER A 125 -23.07 4.10 7.09
CA SER A 125 -22.59 4.64 8.36
C SER A 125 -21.11 5.06 8.29
N HIS A 126 -20.30 4.38 7.49
CA HIS A 126 -18.93 4.81 7.18
C HIS A 126 -18.89 6.11 6.36
N LEU A 127 -19.86 6.38 5.50
CA LEU A 127 -20.00 7.68 4.82
C LEU A 127 -20.33 8.80 5.82
N ALA A 128 -21.22 8.56 6.78
CA ALA A 128 -21.51 9.52 7.84
C ALA A 128 -20.30 9.74 8.77
N LEU A 129 -19.56 8.67 9.11
CA LEU A 129 -18.32 8.76 9.89
C LEU A 129 -17.14 9.38 9.11
N ALA A 130 -17.17 9.33 7.78
CA ALA A 130 -16.15 9.98 6.95
C ALA A 130 -16.12 11.49 7.20
N PHE A 131 -17.24 12.12 7.55
CA PHE A 131 -17.32 13.54 7.90
C PHE A 131 -16.92 13.87 9.34
N THR A 132 -16.76 12.87 10.23
CA THR A 132 -16.38 13.11 11.64
C THR A 132 -14.87 13.03 11.89
N SER A 133 -14.10 12.49 10.94
CA SER A 133 -12.65 12.36 11.07
C SER A 133 -11.93 12.82 9.81
N SER A 134 -11.04 13.81 9.94
CA SER A 134 -10.18 14.29 8.84
C SER A 134 -9.42 13.17 8.12
N ALA A 135 -8.97 12.13 8.85
CA ALA A 135 -8.29 11.00 8.23
C ALA A 135 -9.24 10.12 7.38
N GLN A 136 -10.48 9.93 7.83
CA GLN A 136 -11.48 9.17 7.08
C GLN A 136 -12.00 9.98 5.88
N PHE A 137 -12.24 11.28 6.05
CA PHE A 137 -12.60 12.20 4.98
C PHE A 137 -11.57 12.16 3.84
N ARG A 138 -10.27 12.30 4.17
CA ARG A 138 -9.20 12.22 3.16
C ARG A 138 -9.14 10.86 2.47
N LYS A 139 -9.34 9.76 3.20
CA LYS A 139 -9.41 8.42 2.61
C LYS A 139 -10.59 8.30 1.64
N TYR A 140 -11.74 8.87 2.00
CA TYR A 140 -12.91 8.91 1.14
C TYR A 140 -12.64 9.71 -0.14
N LEU A 141 -12.06 10.92 -0.02
CA LEU A 141 -11.66 11.73 -1.18
C LEU A 141 -10.71 10.97 -2.11
N CYS A 142 -9.69 10.28 -1.57
CA CYS A 142 -8.81 9.43 -2.39
C CYS A 142 -9.59 8.36 -3.16
N SER A 143 -10.56 7.70 -2.51
CA SER A 143 -11.39 6.69 -3.15
C SER A 143 -12.23 7.29 -4.27
N VAL A 144 -12.86 8.45 -4.04
CA VAL A 144 -13.69 9.11 -5.06
C VAL A 144 -12.85 9.56 -6.26
N ILE A 145 -11.65 10.12 -6.02
CA ILE A 145 -10.72 10.49 -7.09
C ILE A 145 -10.33 9.26 -7.93
N ALA A 146 -9.99 8.15 -7.28
CA ALA A 146 -9.63 6.90 -7.96
C ALA A 146 -10.80 6.33 -8.77
N THR A 147 -12.01 6.27 -8.17
CA THR A 147 -13.23 5.80 -8.86
C THR A 147 -13.58 6.70 -10.05
N ARG A 148 -13.41 8.02 -9.93
CA ARG A 148 -13.63 8.97 -11.03
C ARG A 148 -12.68 8.71 -12.19
N SER A 149 -11.38 8.59 -11.91
CA SER A 149 -10.39 8.29 -12.94
C SER A 149 -10.70 6.95 -13.60
N TYR A 150 -10.98 5.91 -12.80
CA TYR A 150 -11.39 4.60 -13.29
C TYR A 150 -12.61 4.63 -14.21
N TRP A 151 -13.65 5.37 -13.83
CA TRP A 151 -14.85 5.58 -14.67
C TRP A 151 -14.49 6.25 -15.99
N ASN A 152 -13.67 7.30 -15.97
CA ASN A 152 -13.31 8.04 -17.18
C ASN A 152 -12.55 7.17 -18.19
N TYR A 153 -11.58 6.37 -17.73
CA TYR A 153 -10.85 5.43 -18.60
C TYR A 153 -11.77 4.30 -19.09
N SER A 154 -12.62 3.75 -18.21
CA SER A 154 -13.57 2.68 -18.59
C SER A 154 -14.55 3.16 -19.66
N ARG A 155 -15.11 4.36 -19.49
CA ARG A 155 -16.00 4.99 -20.45
C ARG A 155 -15.28 5.23 -21.77
N ALA A 156 -14.07 5.80 -21.74
CA ALA A 156 -13.31 6.06 -22.96
C ALA A 156 -13.07 4.77 -23.76
N LEU A 157 -12.62 3.70 -23.08
CA LEU A 157 -12.46 2.39 -23.71
C LEU A 157 -13.80 1.86 -24.26
N ALA A 158 -14.87 1.93 -23.48
CA ALA A 158 -16.20 1.48 -23.91
C ALA A 158 -16.69 2.23 -25.15
N THR A 159 -16.50 3.56 -25.22
CA THR A 159 -16.86 4.35 -26.41
C THR A 159 -16.17 3.82 -27.66
N TYR A 160 -14.87 3.51 -27.60
CA TYR A 160 -14.16 2.95 -28.76
C TYR A 160 -14.60 1.51 -29.08
N LEU A 161 -14.91 0.69 -28.08
CA LEU A 161 -15.45 -0.65 -28.30
C LEU A 161 -16.82 -0.60 -28.98
N ILE A 162 -17.72 0.29 -28.54
CA ILE A 162 -19.03 0.50 -29.16
C ILE A 162 -18.88 0.94 -30.62
N LEU A 163 -17.98 1.90 -30.89
CA LEU A 163 -17.71 2.37 -32.26
C LEU A 163 -17.09 1.28 -33.15
N PHE A 164 -16.24 0.42 -32.59
CA PHE A 164 -15.71 -0.73 -33.31
C PHE A 164 -16.82 -1.74 -33.64
N GLU A 165 -17.68 -2.01 -32.66
CA GLU A 165 -18.74 -3.01 -32.78
C GLU A 165 -19.84 -2.59 -33.76
N LEU A 166 -20.17 -1.29 -33.81
CA LEU A 166 -21.03 -0.68 -34.84
C LEU A 166 -20.54 -0.92 -36.28
N ASN A 167 -19.25 -1.10 -36.47
CA ASN A 167 -18.64 -1.38 -37.77
C ASN A 167 -18.45 -2.90 -38.02
N SER A 168 -19.02 -3.75 -37.16
CA SER A 168 -18.88 -5.21 -37.20
C SER A 168 -20.25 -5.91 -37.24
N ASN A 169 -20.29 -7.18 -37.68
CA ASN A 169 -21.52 -7.99 -37.74
C ASN A 169 -22.14 -8.33 -36.36
N LEU A 170 -21.45 -8.01 -35.25
CA LEU A 170 -21.97 -8.26 -33.89
C LEU A 170 -23.14 -7.33 -33.53
N ALA A 171 -23.20 -6.14 -34.13
CA ALA A 171 -24.30 -5.20 -33.93
C ALA A 171 -25.64 -5.79 -34.38
N ASP A 172 -25.63 -6.66 -35.39
CA ASP A 172 -26.85 -7.29 -35.90
C ASP A 172 -27.38 -8.38 -34.96
N TRP A 173 -26.48 -9.16 -34.34
CA TRP A 173 -26.85 -10.10 -33.27
C TRP A 173 -27.44 -9.38 -32.04
N GLY A 174 -26.88 -8.23 -31.67
CA GLY A 174 -27.41 -7.39 -30.59
C GLY A 174 -28.83 -6.89 -30.88
N LYS A 175 -29.10 -6.50 -32.14
CA LYS A 175 -30.45 -6.09 -32.58
C LYS A 175 -31.45 -7.23 -32.46
N GLU A 176 -31.11 -8.46 -32.84
CA GLU A 176 -32.01 -9.62 -32.70
C GLU A 176 -32.46 -9.84 -31.24
N ILE A 177 -31.57 -9.68 -30.27
CA ILE A 177 -31.90 -9.80 -28.84
C ILE A 177 -32.77 -8.64 -28.36
N CYS A 178 -32.50 -7.42 -28.85
CA CYS A 178 -33.30 -6.24 -28.54
C CYS A 178 -34.71 -6.32 -29.15
N ASP A 179 -34.83 -6.86 -30.36
CA ASP A 179 -36.11 -7.10 -31.05
C ASP A 179 -36.99 -8.09 -30.28
N LEU A 180 -36.38 -9.14 -29.69
CA LEU A 180 -37.08 -10.08 -28.81
C LEU A 180 -37.60 -9.44 -27.51
N THR A 181 -37.00 -8.33 -27.07
CA THR A 181 -37.36 -7.66 -25.80
C THR A 181 -38.13 -6.36 -25.99
N GLY A 182 -38.28 -5.87 -27.23
CA GLY A 182 -39.03 -4.67 -27.58
C GLY A 182 -38.41 -3.35 -27.11
N ILE A 183 -37.13 -3.36 -26.68
CA ILE A 183 -36.42 -2.18 -26.18
C ILE A 183 -35.30 -1.83 -27.17
N TYR A 184 -35.49 -0.76 -27.94
CA TYR A 184 -34.49 -0.28 -28.90
C TYR A 184 -33.78 0.96 -28.37
N TYR A 185 -32.46 0.91 -28.28
CA TYR A 185 -31.61 2.09 -28.05
C TYR A 185 -30.55 2.14 -29.15
N SER A 186 -30.37 3.32 -29.75
CA SER A 186 -29.25 3.53 -30.67
C SER A 186 -27.94 3.57 -29.86
N PRO A 187 -26.88 2.85 -30.28
CA PRO A 187 -25.57 2.95 -29.62
C PRO A 187 -25.00 4.38 -29.59
N TYR A 188 -25.39 5.24 -30.54
CA TYR A 188 -25.06 6.67 -30.52
C TYR A 188 -25.75 7.43 -29.38
N ASP A 189 -27.04 7.14 -29.12
CA ASP A 189 -27.78 7.74 -28.01
C ASP A 189 -27.21 7.28 -26.67
N PHE A 190 -26.71 6.04 -26.62
CA PHE A 190 -26.03 5.51 -25.44
C PHE A 190 -24.71 6.23 -25.17
N ILE A 191 -23.90 6.52 -26.20
CA ILE A 191 -22.68 7.35 -26.06
C ILE A 191 -23.04 8.73 -25.51
N GLN A 192 -24.09 9.38 -26.04
CA GLN A 192 -24.55 10.68 -25.52
C GLN A 192 -25.01 10.59 -24.05
N LEU A 193 -25.68 9.49 -23.66
CA LEU A 193 -26.07 9.24 -22.28
C LEU A 193 -24.85 9.11 -21.36
N LEU A 194 -23.79 8.42 -21.81
CA LEU A 194 -22.52 8.30 -21.09
C LEU A 194 -21.79 9.64 -20.91
N ASP A 195 -22.07 10.62 -21.77
CA ASP A 195 -21.47 11.95 -21.72
C ASP A 195 -22.21 12.93 -20.79
N LYS A 196 -23.49 12.69 -20.47
CA LYS A 196 -24.25 13.57 -19.55
C LYS A 196 -23.57 13.80 -18.19
N PRO A 197 -23.00 12.78 -17.51
CA PRO A 197 -22.33 12.99 -16.23
C PRO A 197 -21.02 13.79 -16.35
N GLN A 198 -20.47 13.96 -17.55
CA GLN A 198 -19.13 14.53 -17.73
C GLN A 198 -19.03 15.94 -17.16
N GLN A 199 -20.03 16.80 -17.37
CA GLN A 199 -19.97 18.16 -16.83
C GLN A 199 -19.78 18.17 -15.31
N PHE A 200 -20.52 17.31 -14.59
CA PHE A 200 -20.36 17.15 -13.15
C PHE A 200 -19.00 16.54 -12.78
N LEU A 201 -18.54 15.50 -13.51
CA LEU A 201 -17.24 14.85 -13.27
C LEU A 201 -16.04 15.76 -13.55
N ARG A 202 -16.19 16.74 -14.44
CA ARG A 202 -15.22 17.78 -14.75
C ARG A 202 -15.12 18.80 -13.62
N VAL A 203 -16.23 19.36 -13.14
CA VAL A 203 -16.23 20.32 -12.01
C VAL A 203 -15.75 19.65 -10.72
N SER A 204 -16.28 18.46 -10.41
CA SER A 204 -15.88 17.69 -9.23
C SER A 204 -14.39 17.34 -9.24
N SER A 205 -13.75 17.22 -10.41
CA SER A 205 -12.32 16.94 -10.49
C SER A 205 -11.46 17.96 -9.76
N VAL A 206 -11.67 19.23 -10.07
CA VAL A 206 -10.93 20.35 -9.48
C VAL A 206 -11.24 20.43 -7.98
N ALA A 207 -12.52 20.33 -7.63
CA ALA A 207 -12.97 20.38 -6.24
C ALA A 207 -12.38 19.23 -5.39
N LEU A 208 -12.35 18.00 -5.90
CA LEU A 208 -11.84 16.84 -5.16
C LEU A 208 -10.34 16.95 -4.88
N TYR A 209 -9.53 17.34 -5.86
CA TYR A 209 -8.09 17.55 -5.65
C TYR A 209 -7.84 18.72 -4.70
N PHE A 210 -8.56 19.83 -4.85
CA PHE A 210 -8.44 20.98 -3.94
C PHE A 210 -8.84 20.62 -2.49
N LEU A 211 -9.95 19.91 -2.29
CA LEU A 211 -10.39 19.46 -0.97
C LEU A 211 -9.39 18.49 -0.33
N ARG A 212 -8.79 17.59 -1.12
CA ARG A 212 -7.76 16.66 -0.63
C ARG A 212 -6.51 17.41 -0.23
N PHE A 213 -6.04 18.34 -1.07
CA PHE A 213 -4.94 19.23 -0.75
C PHE A 213 -5.19 19.99 0.55
N MET A 214 -6.35 20.65 0.66
CA MET A 214 -6.70 21.41 1.85
C MET A 214 -6.76 20.54 3.10
N GLY A 215 -7.29 19.32 3.02
CA GLY A 215 -7.28 18.38 4.12
C GLY A 215 -5.86 18.02 4.59
N HIS A 216 -4.92 17.82 3.66
CA HIS A 216 -3.51 17.56 3.99
C HIS A 216 -2.83 18.80 4.56
N PHE A 217 -3.03 19.97 3.95
CA PHE A 217 -2.47 21.24 4.37
C PHE A 217 -2.94 21.64 5.78
N LEU A 218 -4.26 21.59 6.05
CA LEU A 218 -4.82 21.90 7.37
C LEU A 218 -4.31 20.93 8.45
N THR A 219 -4.10 19.65 8.10
CA THR A 219 -3.51 18.70 9.06
C THR A 219 -2.06 19.05 9.37
N MET A 220 -1.27 19.42 8.36
CA MET A 220 0.10 19.87 8.55
C MET A 220 0.14 21.14 9.41
N LEU A 221 -0.68 22.14 9.10
CA LEU A 221 -0.77 23.38 9.87
C LEU A 221 -1.18 23.12 11.32
N LYS A 222 -2.13 22.22 11.55
CA LYS A 222 -2.53 21.79 12.89
C LYS A 222 -1.33 21.25 13.68
N HIS A 223 -0.56 20.31 13.11
CA HIS A 223 0.61 19.74 13.80
C HIS A 223 1.71 20.78 14.04
N LEU A 224 1.87 21.74 13.12
CA LEU A 224 2.81 22.85 13.31
C LEU A 224 2.39 23.77 14.47
N ILE A 225 1.11 24.14 14.57
CA ILE A 225 0.58 24.94 15.68
C ILE A 225 0.77 24.19 17.00
N GLU A 226 0.53 22.88 17.02
CA GLU A 226 0.76 22.03 18.19
C GLU A 226 2.25 21.98 18.57
N ALA A 227 3.16 21.88 17.59
CA ALA A 227 4.60 21.93 17.83
C ALA A 227 5.09 23.30 18.35
N VAL A 228 4.44 24.41 17.94
CA VAL A 228 4.72 25.76 18.47
C VAL A 228 4.34 25.86 19.95
N ASN A 229 3.23 25.23 20.33
CA ASN A 229 2.72 25.27 21.71
C ASN A 229 3.40 24.26 22.64
N SER A 230 4.11 23.27 22.09
CA SER A 230 4.79 22.23 22.87
C SER A 230 6.18 22.67 23.30
N LYS A 231 6.48 22.50 24.60
CA LYS A 231 7.84 22.69 25.13
C LYS A 231 8.77 21.52 24.83
N GLU A 232 8.29 20.42 24.25
CA GLU A 232 9.07 19.19 24.04
C GLU A 232 9.40 18.95 22.55
N LEU A 233 8.68 19.57 21.62
CA LEU A 233 8.87 19.38 20.18
C LEU A 233 9.69 20.50 19.53
N SER A 234 10.36 20.16 18.43
CA SER A 234 11.02 21.13 17.55
C SER A 234 10.14 21.43 16.35
N ILE A 235 9.72 22.69 16.17
CA ILE A 235 8.87 23.13 15.05
C ILE A 235 9.51 22.77 13.71
N LYS A 236 10.83 23.02 13.58
CA LYS A 236 11.58 22.71 12.36
C LYS A 236 11.49 21.22 12.02
N LYS A 237 11.60 20.34 13.01
CA LYS A 237 11.52 18.89 12.80
C LYS A 237 10.13 18.44 12.42
N VAL A 238 9.11 18.90 13.13
CA VAL A 238 7.71 18.58 12.81
C VAL A 238 7.36 19.07 11.40
N LEU A 239 7.86 20.25 10.99
CA LEU A 239 7.72 20.75 9.62
C LEU A 239 8.34 19.81 8.60
N PHE A 240 9.63 19.45 8.77
CA PHE A 240 10.29 18.55 7.83
C PHE A 240 9.59 17.18 7.74
N GLN A 241 9.13 16.64 8.86
CA GLN A 241 8.40 15.37 8.88
C GLN A 241 7.04 15.46 8.19
N GLU A 242 6.28 16.53 8.43
CA GLU A 242 4.99 16.72 7.80
C GLU A 242 5.13 16.99 6.29
N ILE A 243 6.19 17.69 5.87
CA ILE A 243 6.58 17.83 4.47
C ILE A 243 6.92 16.46 3.88
N GLU A 244 7.86 15.71 4.44
CA GLU A 244 8.27 14.38 3.94
C GLU A 244 7.07 13.44 3.77
N LYS A 245 6.13 13.48 4.73
CA LYS A 245 4.93 12.64 4.75
C LYS A 245 3.89 13.01 3.70
N ARG A 246 3.79 14.28 3.30
CA ARG A 246 2.62 14.79 2.56
C ARG A 246 2.94 15.49 1.26
N ILE A 247 4.17 15.95 1.07
CA ILE A 247 4.56 16.78 -0.07
C ILE A 247 4.22 16.12 -1.39
N TYR A 248 4.40 14.80 -1.50
CA TYR A 248 4.08 14.05 -2.71
C TYR A 248 2.58 14.09 -3.05
N ILE A 249 1.72 13.85 -2.07
CA ILE A 249 0.27 13.85 -2.27
C ILE A 249 -0.21 15.29 -2.53
N MET A 250 0.31 16.26 -1.79
CA MET A 250 -0.05 17.67 -1.94
C MET A 250 0.41 18.25 -3.28
N ALA A 251 1.62 17.92 -3.72
CA ALA A 251 2.14 18.31 -5.03
C ALA A 251 1.29 17.69 -6.14
N ASN A 252 1.01 16.38 -6.05
CA ASN A 252 0.11 15.70 -6.97
C ASN A 252 -1.28 16.38 -7.02
N ASP A 253 -1.82 16.80 -5.87
CA ASP A 253 -3.13 17.47 -5.81
C ASP A 253 -3.12 18.85 -6.46
N ILE A 254 -2.10 19.67 -6.21
CA ILE A 254 -1.96 20.98 -6.87
C ILE A 254 -1.80 20.80 -8.37
N ILE A 255 -0.92 19.89 -8.79
CA ILE A 255 -0.64 19.59 -10.19
C ILE A 255 -1.92 19.17 -10.90
N TRP A 256 -2.56 18.08 -10.44
CA TRP A 256 -3.74 17.56 -11.09
C TRP A 256 -4.96 18.48 -10.94
N GLY A 257 -5.07 19.22 -9.83
CA GLY A 257 -6.08 20.26 -9.67
C GLY A 257 -5.93 21.36 -10.72
N THR A 258 -4.71 21.84 -10.95
CA THR A 258 -4.38 22.87 -11.93
C THR A 258 -4.58 22.37 -13.36
N VAL A 259 -4.08 21.17 -13.67
CA VAL A 259 -4.26 20.54 -14.98
C VAL A 259 -5.74 20.37 -15.32
N ASN A 260 -6.54 19.90 -14.37
CA ASN A 260 -7.98 19.77 -14.57
C ASN A 260 -8.66 21.13 -14.71
N LEU A 261 -8.26 22.14 -13.95
CA LEU A 261 -8.80 23.50 -14.08
C LEU A 261 -8.54 24.05 -15.49
N LEU A 262 -7.29 23.98 -15.95
CA LEU A 262 -6.90 24.44 -17.28
C LEU A 262 -7.59 23.62 -18.38
N SER A 263 -7.67 22.31 -18.23
CA SER A 263 -8.27 21.42 -19.24
C SER A 263 -9.77 21.63 -19.40
N HIS A 264 -10.51 21.83 -18.30
CA HIS A 264 -11.96 21.94 -18.35
C HIS A 264 -12.46 23.37 -18.61
N TYR A 265 -11.68 24.37 -18.20
CA TYR A 265 -12.00 25.79 -18.39
C TYR A 265 -11.06 26.43 -19.43
N ASN A 266 -10.57 25.64 -20.38
CA ASN A 266 -9.64 26.09 -21.41
C ASN A 266 -10.17 27.28 -22.22
N GLN A 267 -11.48 27.33 -22.50
CA GLN A 267 -12.15 28.45 -23.14
C GLN A 267 -12.12 29.73 -22.31
N PHE A 268 -12.16 29.64 -20.98
CA PHE A 268 -12.07 30.81 -20.09
C PHE A 268 -10.65 31.38 -20.06
N PHE A 269 -9.64 30.53 -20.27
CA PHE A 269 -8.22 30.92 -20.27
C PHE A 269 -7.65 31.15 -21.68
N ASP A 270 -8.49 31.07 -22.73
CA ASP A 270 -8.07 31.13 -24.15
C ASP A 270 -6.94 30.15 -24.53
N ILE A 271 -6.96 28.95 -23.93
CA ILE A 271 -5.94 27.92 -24.18
C ILE A 271 -6.45 26.92 -25.22
N SER A 272 -5.68 26.74 -26.30
CA SER A 272 -6.01 25.78 -27.35
C SER A 272 -5.99 24.33 -26.84
N ALA A 273 -6.79 23.46 -27.46
CA ALA A 273 -6.83 22.03 -27.12
C ALA A 273 -5.46 21.35 -27.25
N LEU A 274 -4.63 21.75 -28.22
CA LEU A 274 -3.27 21.23 -28.40
C LEU A 274 -2.37 21.59 -27.22
N VAL A 275 -2.41 22.84 -26.77
CA VAL A 275 -1.64 23.28 -25.60
C VAL A 275 -2.10 22.55 -24.34
N ILE A 276 -3.41 22.36 -24.15
CA ILE A 276 -3.95 21.53 -23.05
C ILE A 276 -3.42 20.10 -23.11
N ALA A 277 -3.35 19.49 -24.29
CA ALA A 277 -2.80 18.15 -24.43
C ALA A 277 -1.30 18.09 -24.07
N GLN A 278 -0.51 19.08 -24.49
CA GLN A 278 0.90 19.20 -24.10
C GLN A 278 1.08 19.40 -22.59
N ILE A 279 0.23 20.21 -21.96
CA ILE A 279 0.19 20.40 -20.50
C ILE A 279 -0.08 19.06 -19.81
N ASN A 280 -1.13 18.33 -20.23
CA ASN A 280 -1.44 17.01 -19.68
C ASN A 280 -0.27 16.04 -19.80
N LEU A 281 0.41 16.02 -20.96
CA LEU A 281 1.58 15.17 -21.20
C LEU A 281 2.74 15.53 -20.26
N PHE A 282 3.05 16.81 -20.10
CA PHE A 282 4.10 17.28 -19.20
C PHE A 282 3.84 16.85 -17.75
N PHE A 283 2.61 16.99 -17.27
CA PHE A 283 2.26 16.64 -15.91
C PHE A 283 2.17 15.13 -15.65
N LEU A 284 1.81 14.32 -16.66
CA LEU A 284 2.00 12.87 -16.60
C LEU A 284 3.48 12.49 -16.43
N GLY A 285 4.40 13.25 -17.04
CA GLY A 285 5.83 13.11 -16.81
C GLY A 285 6.26 13.45 -15.38
N ILE A 286 5.61 14.45 -14.77
CA ILE A 286 5.86 14.81 -13.36
C ILE A 286 5.42 13.69 -12.42
N ASP A 287 4.37 12.92 -12.71
CA ASP A 287 3.99 11.78 -11.87
C ASP A 287 5.14 10.77 -11.73
N ILE A 288 5.85 10.47 -12.83
CA ILE A 288 7.04 9.61 -12.82
C ILE A 288 8.13 10.20 -11.90
N LEU A 289 8.39 11.50 -12.02
CA LEU A 289 9.38 12.19 -11.19
C LEU A 289 9.00 12.18 -9.71
N LEU A 290 7.72 12.37 -9.37
CA LEU A 290 7.24 12.32 -8.00
C LEU A 290 7.38 10.91 -7.40
N PHE A 291 7.08 9.86 -8.17
CA PHE A 291 7.33 8.48 -7.74
C PHE A 291 8.83 8.20 -7.56
N GLY A 292 9.67 8.65 -8.50
CA GLY A 292 11.12 8.50 -8.41
C GLY A 292 11.73 9.23 -7.21
N LEU A 293 11.30 10.47 -6.95
CA LEU A 293 11.73 11.24 -5.79
C LEU A 293 11.31 10.57 -4.48
N ARG A 294 10.06 10.09 -4.41
CA ARG A 294 9.56 9.39 -3.22
C ARG A 294 10.34 8.11 -2.95
N TRP A 295 10.56 7.33 -4.00
CA TRP A 295 11.39 6.13 -3.93
C TRP A 295 12.80 6.49 -3.41
N PHE A 296 13.45 7.50 -3.99
CA PHE A 296 14.79 7.91 -3.57
C PHE A 296 14.89 8.28 -2.08
N ILE A 297 13.91 9.02 -1.53
CA ILE A 297 13.90 9.37 -0.11
C ILE A 297 13.70 8.13 0.78
N GLU A 298 12.71 7.28 0.46
CA GLU A 298 12.46 6.06 1.23
C GLU A 298 13.67 5.12 1.19
N GLU A 299 14.30 4.95 0.02
CA GLU A 299 15.51 4.15 -0.15
C GLU A 299 16.69 4.71 0.64
N LYS A 300 16.90 6.04 0.65
CA LYS A 300 17.95 6.69 1.45
C LYS A 300 17.80 6.36 2.93
N ASN A 301 16.58 6.46 3.47
CA ASN A 301 16.31 6.15 4.88
C ASN A 301 16.59 4.67 5.20
N HIS A 302 16.23 3.75 4.30
CA HIS A 302 16.53 2.32 4.45
C HIS A 302 18.04 2.04 4.39
N ARG A 303 18.74 2.59 3.40
CA ARG A 303 20.20 2.42 3.25
C ARG A 303 20.97 2.94 4.46
N GLN A 304 20.53 4.06 5.05
CA GLN A 304 21.13 4.60 6.27
C GLN A 304 21.03 3.59 7.42
N MET A 305 19.83 3.09 7.73
CA MET A 305 19.64 2.08 8.79
C MET A 305 20.41 0.79 8.51
N PHE A 306 20.35 0.30 7.26
CA PHE A 306 21.08 -0.89 6.85
C PHE A 306 22.59 -0.73 7.08
N SER A 307 23.18 0.38 6.64
CA SER A 307 24.61 0.66 6.82
C SER A 307 25.00 0.78 8.30
N GLU A 308 24.13 1.34 9.14
CA GLU A 308 24.38 1.46 10.58
C GLU A 308 24.39 0.08 11.26
N LEU A 309 23.39 -0.76 10.96
CA LEU A 309 23.30 -2.12 11.48
C LEU A 309 24.45 -3.00 10.98
N SER A 310 24.81 -2.95 9.69
CA SER A 310 25.95 -3.69 9.14
C SER A 310 27.29 -3.27 9.75
N ARG A 311 27.52 -1.96 9.95
CA ARG A 311 28.74 -1.48 10.61
C ARG A 311 28.85 -2.01 12.04
N ARG A 312 27.73 -2.21 12.71
CA ARG A 312 27.66 -2.69 14.08
C ARG A 312 27.81 -4.20 14.17
N GLN A 313 27.20 -4.93 13.24
CA GLN A 313 27.39 -6.36 13.04
C GLN A 313 28.89 -6.72 13.02
N ASN A 314 29.70 -5.96 12.27
CA ASN A 314 31.15 -6.17 12.14
C ASN A 314 31.95 -5.93 13.44
N LYS A 315 31.36 -5.32 14.47
CA LYS A 315 32.02 -4.99 15.74
C LYS A 315 31.59 -5.89 16.89
N LEU A 316 30.56 -6.70 16.69
CA LEU A 316 30.00 -7.56 17.73
C LEU A 316 30.55 -8.96 17.57
N GLU A 317 31.03 -9.50 18.69
CA GLU A 317 31.28 -10.94 18.81
C GLU A 317 29.94 -11.66 19.05
N GLU A 318 30.01 -12.99 19.06
CA GLU A 318 28.85 -13.88 19.17
C GLU A 318 27.97 -13.50 20.38
N SER A 319 26.80 -12.90 20.11
CA SER A 319 25.92 -12.30 21.11
C SER A 319 24.46 -12.32 20.65
N LEU A 320 23.53 -12.21 21.60
CA LEU A 320 22.10 -12.03 21.30
C LEU A 320 21.89 -10.78 20.43
N GLU A 321 22.65 -9.72 20.69
CA GLU A 321 22.63 -8.48 19.91
C GLU A 321 22.95 -8.73 18.43
N LEU A 322 23.96 -9.55 18.15
CA LEU A 322 24.32 -9.94 16.78
C LEU A 322 23.20 -10.73 16.10
N GLN A 323 22.57 -11.68 16.79
CA GLN A 323 21.43 -12.45 16.23
C GLN A 323 20.23 -11.54 15.92
N VAL A 324 19.91 -10.60 16.79
CA VAL A 324 18.87 -9.59 16.59
C VAL A 324 19.19 -8.72 15.37
N ILE A 325 20.43 -8.20 15.28
CA ILE A 325 20.86 -7.35 14.16
C ILE A 325 20.80 -8.11 12.83
N ASN A 326 21.27 -9.36 12.79
CA ASN A 326 21.20 -10.21 11.60
C ASN A 326 19.76 -10.38 11.11
N ARG A 327 18.81 -10.56 12.04
CA ARG A 327 17.40 -10.69 11.68
C ARG A 327 16.75 -9.37 11.28
N GLN A 328 17.12 -8.25 11.90
CA GLN A 328 16.67 -6.93 11.44
C GLN A 328 17.17 -6.61 10.03
N LEU A 329 18.42 -6.96 9.70
CA LEU A 329 18.95 -6.81 8.34
C LEU A 329 18.15 -7.62 7.32
N ASN A 330 17.72 -8.84 7.67
CA ASN A 330 16.84 -9.65 6.83
C ASN A 330 15.47 -9.00 6.63
N VAL A 331 14.83 -8.49 7.70
CA VAL A 331 13.57 -7.75 7.60
C VAL A 331 13.71 -6.54 6.69
N LEU A 332 14.77 -5.74 6.87
CA LEU A 332 15.02 -4.55 6.07
C LEU A 332 15.28 -4.88 4.59
N ALA A 333 16.02 -5.94 4.31
CA ALA A 333 16.27 -6.40 2.94
C ALA A 333 14.96 -6.83 2.25
N ASP A 334 14.11 -7.57 2.96
CA ASP A 334 12.81 -8.04 2.44
C ASP A 334 11.85 -6.86 2.23
N GLU A 335 11.80 -5.90 3.16
CA GLU A 335 11.00 -4.68 3.02
C GLU A 335 11.45 -3.83 1.83
N LEU A 336 12.76 -3.73 1.59
CA LEU A 336 13.34 -3.00 0.47
C LEU A 336 13.01 -3.67 -0.88
N GLU A 337 13.13 -5.00 -0.98
CA GLU A 337 12.76 -5.75 -2.20
C GLU A 337 11.28 -5.51 -2.57
N VAL A 338 10.39 -5.52 -1.57
CA VAL A 338 8.96 -5.22 -1.76
C VAL A 338 8.73 -3.76 -2.19
N GLN A 339 9.47 -2.81 -1.60
CA GLN A 339 9.36 -1.39 -1.97
C GLN A 339 9.82 -1.14 -3.41
N TYR A 340 10.94 -1.73 -3.83
CA TYR A 340 11.42 -1.64 -5.21
C TYR A 340 10.39 -2.16 -6.19
N ALA A 341 9.81 -3.33 -5.91
CA ALA A 341 8.75 -3.87 -6.75
C ALA A 341 7.52 -2.95 -6.80
N PHE A 342 7.10 -2.39 -5.67
CA PHE A 342 5.97 -1.46 -5.61
C PHE A 342 6.20 -0.18 -6.43
N TYR A 343 7.38 0.46 -6.29
CA TYR A 343 7.69 1.68 -7.03
C TYR A 343 7.87 1.41 -8.52
N SER A 344 8.59 0.35 -8.88
CA SER A 344 8.79 -0.04 -10.28
C SER A 344 7.45 -0.31 -10.98
N TYR A 345 6.52 -0.95 -10.29
CA TYR A 345 5.18 -1.21 -10.80
C TYR A 345 4.35 0.07 -11.02
N ASN A 346 4.38 1.02 -10.08
CA ASN A 346 3.71 2.31 -10.24
C ASN A 346 4.35 3.18 -11.34
N ILE A 347 5.69 3.17 -11.46
CA ILE A 347 6.42 3.88 -12.50
C ILE A 347 6.11 3.27 -13.88
N ALA A 348 6.05 1.95 -13.99
CA ALA A 348 5.65 1.29 -15.24
C ALA A 348 4.21 1.66 -15.65
N ALA A 349 3.28 1.74 -14.68
CA ALA A 349 1.93 2.23 -14.91
C ALA A 349 1.91 3.68 -15.41
N ALA A 350 2.70 4.56 -14.79
CA ALA A 350 2.86 5.97 -15.18
C ALA A 350 3.40 6.12 -16.61
N ILE A 351 4.46 5.37 -16.94
CA ILE A 351 5.09 5.36 -18.26
C ILE A 351 4.09 4.87 -19.31
N LEU A 352 3.31 3.82 -19.00
CA LEU A 352 2.30 3.31 -19.91
C LEU A 352 1.23 4.36 -20.21
N LEU A 353 0.73 5.08 -19.19
CA LEU A 353 -0.20 6.18 -19.38
C LEU A 353 0.42 7.31 -20.21
N LEU A 354 1.64 7.73 -19.88
CA LEU A 354 2.36 8.79 -20.57
C LEU A 354 2.57 8.44 -22.05
N ALA A 355 3.05 7.23 -22.33
CA ALA A 355 3.31 6.76 -23.68
C ALA A 355 2.02 6.60 -24.49
N ALA A 356 0.99 5.99 -23.90
CA ALA A 356 -0.30 5.83 -24.56
C ALA A 356 -0.95 7.18 -24.85
N PHE A 357 -0.96 8.11 -23.89
CA PHE A 357 -1.48 9.47 -24.09
C PHE A 357 -0.64 10.25 -25.13
N GLY A 358 0.68 10.22 -25.03
CA GLY A 358 1.56 10.90 -25.99
C GLY A 358 1.39 10.37 -27.43
N ALA A 359 1.22 9.06 -27.59
CA ALA A 359 0.96 8.45 -28.87
C ALA A 359 -0.37 8.91 -29.50
N THR A 360 -1.38 9.31 -28.71
CA THR A 360 -2.64 9.85 -29.25
C THR A 360 -2.45 11.19 -30.00
N LEU A 361 -1.34 11.89 -29.76
CA LEU A 361 -1.02 13.14 -30.45
C LEU A 361 -0.43 12.92 -31.85
N MET A 362 0.08 11.73 -32.13
CA MET A 362 0.71 11.38 -33.40
C MET A 362 -0.12 10.39 -34.22
N LEU A 363 -0.88 9.52 -33.53
CA LEU A 363 -1.68 8.48 -34.16
C LEU A 363 -3.14 8.94 -34.26
N SER A 364 -3.65 8.96 -35.49
CA SER A 364 -5.06 9.20 -35.80
C SER A 364 -5.70 7.93 -36.36
N GLY A 365 -6.96 7.68 -36.00
CA GLY A 365 -7.75 6.58 -36.56
C GLY A 365 -8.49 5.78 -35.47
N PRO A 366 -9.72 5.30 -35.72
CA PRO A 366 -10.54 4.66 -34.69
C PRO A 366 -9.87 3.44 -34.04
N VAL A 367 -9.20 2.59 -34.82
CA VAL A 367 -8.50 1.39 -34.32
C VAL A 367 -7.30 1.77 -33.48
N ALA A 368 -6.47 2.71 -33.97
CA ALA A 368 -5.30 3.18 -33.23
C ALA A 368 -5.73 3.83 -31.89
N LEU A 369 -6.75 4.67 -31.90
CA LEU A 369 -7.29 5.31 -30.70
C LEU A 369 -7.92 4.30 -29.74
N GLY A 370 -8.57 3.25 -30.24
CA GLY A 370 -9.08 2.14 -29.43
C GLY A 370 -7.95 1.37 -28.72
N CYS A 371 -6.88 1.03 -29.43
CA CYS A 371 -5.69 0.40 -28.85
C CYS A 371 -5.04 1.29 -27.78
N LEU A 372 -4.90 2.58 -28.04
CA LEU A 372 -4.36 3.54 -27.08
C LEU A 372 -5.27 3.74 -25.86
N ALA A 373 -6.59 3.69 -26.04
CA ALA A 373 -7.56 3.70 -24.94
C ALA A 373 -7.42 2.44 -24.07
N ALA A 374 -7.20 1.26 -24.67
CA ALA A 374 -6.95 0.03 -23.94
C ALA A 374 -5.63 0.08 -23.14
N LEU A 375 -4.56 0.63 -23.72
CA LEU A 375 -3.29 0.84 -23.01
C LEU A 375 -3.43 1.84 -21.85
N ASN A 376 -4.17 2.93 -22.05
CA ASN A 376 -4.50 3.87 -20.99
C ASN A 376 -5.33 3.22 -19.87
N MET A 377 -6.31 2.40 -20.23
CA MET A 377 -7.11 1.64 -19.26
C MET A 377 -6.24 0.66 -18.47
N LEU A 378 -5.32 -0.04 -19.14
CA LEU A 378 -4.36 -0.93 -18.48
C LEU A 378 -3.45 -0.15 -17.53
N GLY A 379 -2.91 1.00 -17.93
CA GLY A 379 -2.10 1.87 -17.05
C GLY A 379 -2.88 2.29 -15.79
N ASN A 380 -4.13 2.72 -15.95
CA ASN A 380 -5.00 3.04 -14.82
C ASN A 380 -5.35 1.80 -13.97
N ALA A 381 -5.52 0.63 -14.59
CA ALA A 381 -5.78 -0.63 -13.89
C ALA A 381 -4.60 -1.04 -13.01
N LEU A 382 -3.37 -0.90 -13.52
CA LEU A 382 -2.14 -1.13 -12.77
C LEU A 382 -2.11 -0.25 -11.51
N TYR A 383 -2.39 1.06 -11.62
CA TYR A 383 -2.48 1.94 -10.45
C TYR A 383 -3.50 1.46 -9.41
N ASN A 384 -4.68 1.04 -9.87
CA ASN A 384 -5.75 0.58 -9.01
C ASN A 384 -5.51 -0.83 -8.43
N SER A 385 -4.48 -1.56 -8.88
CA SER A 385 -4.07 -2.87 -8.36
C SER A 385 -2.69 -2.90 -7.68
N CYS A 386 -2.09 -1.73 -7.41
CA CYS A 386 -0.74 -1.64 -6.87
C CYS A 386 -0.60 -2.19 -5.44
N GLU A 387 -1.65 -2.09 -4.62
CA GLU A 387 -1.65 -2.64 -3.25
C GLU A 387 -1.77 -4.16 -3.26
N GLU A 388 -2.60 -4.75 -4.12
CA GLU A 388 -2.68 -6.20 -4.32
C GLU A 388 -1.35 -6.74 -4.88
N TYR A 389 -0.72 -6.03 -5.81
CA TYR A 389 0.62 -6.38 -6.30
C TYR A 389 1.66 -6.36 -5.19
N LYS A 390 1.64 -5.34 -4.31
CA LYS A 390 2.52 -5.25 -3.15
C LYS A 390 2.33 -6.43 -2.20
N GLN A 391 1.10 -6.84 -1.95
CA GLN A 391 0.79 -8.02 -1.12
C GLN A 391 1.30 -9.31 -1.76
N TYR A 392 1.10 -9.49 -3.06
CA TYR A 392 1.66 -10.62 -3.82
C TYR A 392 3.19 -10.66 -3.71
N LYS A 393 3.87 -9.51 -3.87
CA LYS A 393 5.33 -9.43 -3.73
C LYS A 393 5.81 -9.73 -2.32
N LYS A 394 5.10 -9.28 -1.28
CA LYS A 394 5.39 -9.68 0.11
C LYS A 394 5.33 -11.19 0.29
N ALA A 395 4.31 -11.85 -0.25
CA ALA A 395 4.19 -13.31 -0.16
C ALA A 395 5.31 -14.04 -0.92
N CYS A 396 5.72 -13.53 -2.09
CA CYS A 396 6.88 -14.07 -2.82
C CYS A 396 8.19 -13.94 -2.02
N VAL A 397 8.44 -12.77 -1.44
CA VAL A 397 9.65 -12.52 -0.63
C VAL A 397 9.65 -13.39 0.62
N ALA A 398 8.52 -13.51 1.32
CA ALA A 398 8.40 -14.39 2.48
C ALA A 398 8.67 -15.86 2.13
N PHE A 399 8.12 -16.36 1.02
CA PHE A 399 8.38 -17.71 0.53
C PHE A 399 9.88 -17.92 0.19
N LYS A 400 10.49 -16.96 -0.51
CA LYS A 400 11.93 -16.98 -0.85
C LYS A 400 12.79 -16.98 0.42
N ARG A 401 12.46 -16.12 1.40
CA ARG A 401 13.14 -16.04 2.70
C ARG A 401 13.09 -17.38 3.43
N GLU A 402 11.91 -18.00 3.48
CA GLU A 402 11.78 -19.28 4.13
C GLU A 402 12.50 -20.40 3.39
N SER A 403 12.50 -20.41 2.06
CA SER A 403 13.29 -21.35 1.26
C SER A 403 14.78 -21.27 1.60
N LEU A 404 15.33 -20.05 1.77
CA LEU A 404 16.72 -19.84 2.20
C LEU A 404 16.96 -20.25 3.66
N ASN A 405 15.98 -20.03 4.54
CA ASN A 405 16.03 -20.55 5.91
C ASN A 405 16.06 -22.10 5.94
N GLY A 406 15.41 -22.75 4.97
CA GLY A 406 15.34 -24.20 4.82
C GLY A 406 16.68 -24.85 4.53
N GLU A 407 17.52 -24.20 3.72
CA GLU A 407 18.90 -24.64 3.45
C GLU A 407 19.75 -24.74 4.73
N LEU A 408 19.36 -24.01 5.79
CA LEU A 408 20.08 -23.95 7.07
C LEU A 408 19.51 -24.89 8.15
N LEU A 409 18.23 -25.27 8.09
CA LEU A 409 17.52 -25.94 9.19
C LEU A 409 16.91 -27.31 8.86
N GLY A 410 16.39 -27.50 7.65
CA GLY A 410 15.80 -28.77 7.20
C GLY A 410 14.75 -29.41 8.13
N ASP A 411 14.04 -28.66 8.98
CA ASP A 411 13.12 -29.21 9.98
C ASP A 411 11.66 -29.36 9.48
N GLU A 412 10.86 -30.18 10.16
CA GLU A 412 9.43 -30.39 9.84
C GLU A 412 8.64 -29.07 9.90
N ARG A 413 9.04 -28.17 10.82
CA ARG A 413 8.47 -26.83 10.95
C ARG A 413 8.72 -25.97 9.72
N HIS A 414 9.91 -26.01 9.14
CA HIS A 414 10.23 -25.35 7.88
C HIS A 414 9.34 -25.86 6.75
N GLN A 415 9.17 -27.18 6.61
CA GLN A 415 8.31 -27.74 5.55
C GLN A 415 6.84 -27.31 5.69
N LEU A 416 6.31 -27.33 6.91
CA LEU A 416 4.96 -26.84 7.20
C LEU A 416 4.83 -25.35 6.83
N LEU A 417 5.75 -24.51 7.27
CA LEU A 417 5.73 -23.07 7.02
C LEU A 417 5.86 -22.75 5.52
N LEU A 418 6.74 -23.46 4.81
CA LEU A 418 6.94 -23.30 3.38
C LEU A 418 5.65 -23.64 2.59
N SER A 419 4.94 -24.70 2.97
CA SER A 419 3.67 -25.08 2.35
C SER A 419 2.58 -24.01 2.55
N GLN A 420 2.53 -23.39 3.73
CA GLN A 420 1.59 -22.31 4.05
C GLN A 420 1.91 -21.04 3.27
N LEU A 421 3.19 -20.67 3.17
CA LEU A 421 3.65 -19.54 2.39
C LEU A 421 3.43 -19.74 0.89
N GLU A 422 3.57 -20.97 0.37
CA GLU A 422 3.26 -21.26 -1.03
C GLU A 422 1.77 -21.07 -1.31
N TYR A 423 0.90 -21.52 -0.40
CA TYR A 423 -0.53 -21.30 -0.49
C TYR A 423 -0.88 -19.80 -0.47
N GLU A 424 -0.31 -19.04 0.47
CA GLU A 424 -0.51 -17.58 0.56
C GLU A 424 -0.03 -16.87 -0.71
N ARG A 425 1.11 -17.27 -1.26
CA ARG A 425 1.64 -16.74 -2.54
C ARG A 425 0.67 -17.00 -3.70
N LYS A 426 0.17 -18.23 -3.86
CA LYS A 426 -0.80 -18.56 -4.93
C LYS A 426 -2.11 -17.79 -4.75
N ARG A 427 -2.58 -17.63 -3.51
CA ARG A 427 -3.79 -16.87 -3.19
C ARG A 427 -3.63 -15.39 -3.55
N THR A 428 -2.58 -14.74 -3.06
CA THR A 428 -2.32 -13.32 -3.30
C THR A 428 -2.06 -13.04 -4.78
N GLN A 429 -1.39 -13.96 -5.50
CA GLN A 429 -1.26 -13.92 -6.96
C GLN A 429 -2.62 -13.95 -7.66
N GLY A 430 -3.51 -14.86 -7.24
CA GLY A 430 -4.86 -14.97 -7.78
C GLY A 430 -5.70 -13.71 -7.52
N VAL A 431 -5.60 -13.12 -6.32
CA VAL A 431 -6.27 -11.84 -5.99
C VAL A 431 -5.73 -10.72 -6.88
N PHE A 432 -4.41 -10.60 -7.02
CA PHE A 432 -3.78 -9.60 -7.86
C PHE A 432 -4.27 -9.66 -9.32
N TRP A 433 -4.19 -10.83 -9.96
CA TRP A 433 -4.61 -10.96 -11.36
C TRP A 433 -6.10 -10.73 -11.55
N LYS A 434 -6.94 -11.23 -10.63
CA LYS A 434 -8.38 -10.96 -10.67
C LYS A 434 -8.68 -9.47 -10.57
N THR A 435 -8.04 -8.76 -9.64
CA THR A 435 -8.22 -7.31 -9.48
C THR A 435 -7.71 -6.55 -10.69
N LEU A 436 -6.54 -6.90 -11.24
CA LEU A 436 -5.99 -6.26 -12.43
C LEU A 436 -6.90 -6.47 -13.66
N ILE A 437 -7.31 -7.70 -13.95
CA ILE A 437 -8.20 -8.01 -15.09
C ILE A 437 -9.54 -7.28 -14.93
N PHE A 438 -10.10 -7.31 -13.72
CA PHE A 438 -11.34 -6.61 -13.41
C PHE A 438 -11.19 -5.11 -13.68
N ASN A 439 -10.13 -4.50 -13.16
CA ASN A 439 -9.85 -3.10 -13.35
C ASN A 439 -9.40 -2.75 -14.78
N ALA A 440 -8.95 -3.70 -15.60
CA ALA A 440 -8.46 -3.40 -16.95
C ALA A 440 -9.57 -3.35 -18.00
N GLY A 441 -10.72 -3.98 -17.76
CA GLY A 441 -11.74 -4.05 -18.81
C GLY A 441 -13.16 -4.38 -18.37
N PHE A 442 -13.41 -4.83 -17.14
CA PHE A 442 -14.74 -5.33 -16.78
C PHE A 442 -15.82 -4.24 -16.88
N THR A 443 -15.55 -3.04 -16.34
CA THR A 443 -16.51 -1.94 -16.43
C THR A 443 -16.70 -1.46 -17.85
N ALA A 444 -15.63 -1.37 -18.64
CA ALA A 444 -15.75 -1.01 -20.06
C ALA A 444 -16.59 -2.05 -20.83
N PHE A 445 -16.36 -3.34 -20.59
CA PHE A 445 -17.12 -4.44 -21.18
C PHE A 445 -18.60 -4.40 -20.78
N LEU A 446 -18.93 -4.14 -19.51
CA LEU A 446 -20.33 -3.98 -19.08
C LEU A 446 -21.01 -2.78 -19.74
N ILE A 447 -20.30 -1.66 -19.89
CA ILE A 447 -20.82 -0.47 -20.58
C ILE A 447 -21.08 -0.80 -22.05
N THR A 448 -20.13 -1.45 -22.72
CA THR A 448 -20.27 -1.88 -24.12
C THR A 448 -21.44 -2.86 -24.27
N ALA A 449 -21.53 -3.88 -23.43
CA ALA A 449 -22.63 -4.84 -23.42
C ALA A 449 -23.98 -4.16 -23.23
N ALA A 450 -24.06 -3.15 -22.34
CA ALA A 450 -25.29 -2.38 -22.12
C ALA A 450 -25.70 -1.54 -23.32
N ALA A 451 -24.74 -1.06 -24.11
CA ALA A 451 -25.00 -0.31 -25.33
C ALA A 451 -25.55 -1.19 -26.47
N ILE A 452 -25.17 -2.48 -26.49
CA ILE A 452 -25.59 -3.45 -27.52
C ILE A 452 -26.89 -4.14 -27.12
N SER A 453 -26.97 -4.59 -25.86
CA SER A 453 -28.11 -5.32 -25.32
C SER A 453 -28.19 -5.15 -23.79
N TRP A 454 -29.15 -4.35 -23.35
CA TRP A 454 -29.43 -4.13 -21.94
C TRP A 454 -29.72 -5.43 -21.15
N PRO A 455 -30.50 -6.41 -21.67
CA PRO A 455 -30.69 -7.70 -21.02
C PRO A 455 -29.38 -8.45 -20.75
N VAL A 456 -28.47 -8.47 -21.73
CA VAL A 456 -27.16 -9.14 -21.58
C VAL A 456 -26.34 -8.48 -20.47
N ALA A 457 -26.29 -7.15 -20.43
CA ALA A 457 -25.61 -6.43 -19.35
C ALA A 457 -26.22 -6.71 -17.97
N CYS A 458 -27.55 -6.84 -17.87
CA CYS A 458 -28.23 -7.20 -16.62
C CYS A 458 -27.84 -8.60 -16.14
N VAL A 459 -27.83 -9.59 -17.04
CA VAL A 459 -27.44 -10.98 -16.73
C VAL A 459 -25.97 -11.05 -16.29
N LEU A 460 -25.07 -10.35 -17.00
CA LEU A 460 -23.65 -10.28 -16.65
C LEU A 460 -23.44 -9.64 -15.27
N THR A 461 -24.16 -8.56 -14.98
CA THR A 461 -24.10 -7.86 -13.70
C THR A 461 -24.59 -8.75 -12.56
N LEU A 462 -25.73 -9.43 -12.75
CA LEU A 462 -26.29 -10.35 -11.75
C LEU A 462 -25.35 -11.53 -11.50
N SER A 463 -24.80 -12.12 -12.56
CA SER A 463 -23.83 -13.23 -12.48
C SER A 463 -22.58 -12.80 -11.70
N TYR A 464 -22.08 -11.58 -11.95
CA TYR A 464 -20.95 -11.02 -11.21
C TYR A 464 -21.27 -10.77 -9.74
N LEU A 465 -22.47 -10.25 -9.42
CA LEU A 465 -22.91 -10.06 -8.04
C LEU A 465 -22.94 -11.41 -7.30
N VAL A 466 -23.54 -12.43 -7.88
CA VAL A 466 -23.57 -13.79 -7.31
C VAL A 466 -22.14 -14.32 -7.11
N TYR A 467 -21.26 -14.18 -8.11
CA TYR A 467 -19.86 -14.58 -8.00
C TYR A 467 -19.14 -13.87 -6.85
N ARG A 468 -19.33 -12.55 -6.71
CA ARG A 468 -18.71 -11.74 -5.64
C ARG A 468 -19.22 -12.14 -4.27
N VAL A 469 -20.52 -12.37 -4.12
CA VAL A 469 -21.13 -12.82 -2.87
C VAL A 469 -20.54 -14.17 -2.45
N LYS A 470 -20.47 -15.13 -3.39
CA LYS A 470 -19.87 -16.44 -3.12
C LYS A 470 -18.40 -16.33 -2.74
N THR A 471 -17.62 -15.56 -3.49
CA THR A 471 -16.18 -15.39 -3.22
C THR A 471 -15.94 -14.74 -1.87
N ASN A 472 -16.69 -13.70 -1.51
CA ASN A 472 -16.57 -13.03 -0.22
C ASN A 472 -16.96 -13.95 0.94
N TYR A 473 -17.98 -14.79 0.76
CA TYR A 473 -18.38 -15.80 1.75
C TYR A 473 -17.26 -16.83 1.97
N ASP A 474 -16.73 -17.41 0.90
CA ASP A 474 -15.64 -18.38 0.95
C ASP A 474 -14.37 -17.77 1.57
N ASP A 475 -14.04 -16.52 1.22
CA ASP A 475 -12.90 -15.80 1.78
C ASP A 475 -13.06 -15.50 3.28
N HIS A 476 -14.28 -15.15 3.73
CA HIS A 476 -14.57 -14.93 5.15
C HIS A 476 -14.39 -16.21 5.97
N GLN A 477 -14.84 -17.34 5.43
CA GLN A 477 -14.72 -18.64 6.09
C GLN A 477 -13.25 -19.08 6.18
N LYS A 478 -12.46 -18.86 5.12
CA LYS A 478 -11.02 -19.18 5.09
C LYS A 478 -10.17 -18.27 5.97
N ARG A 479 -10.41 -16.95 5.94
CA ARG A 479 -9.68 -15.98 6.79
C ARG A 479 -9.87 -16.24 8.29
N SER A 480 -11.07 -16.66 8.70
CA SER A 480 -11.34 -16.98 10.10
C SER A 480 -10.58 -18.22 10.58
N TYR A 481 -10.23 -19.13 9.67
CA TYR A 481 -9.41 -20.32 9.95
C TYR A 481 -7.91 -19.99 9.96
N GLU A 482 -7.46 -19.16 9.03
CA GLU A 482 -6.05 -18.75 8.87
C GLU A 482 -5.58 -17.73 9.92
N GLN A 483 -6.46 -16.83 10.39
CA GLN A 483 -6.11 -15.86 11.44
C GLN A 483 -5.78 -16.54 12.78
N LYS A 484 -6.15 -17.81 12.94
CA LYS A 484 -5.78 -18.66 14.08
C LYS A 484 -4.36 -19.27 13.96
N ASN A 485 -3.78 -19.27 12.76
CA ASN A 485 -2.44 -19.77 12.43
C ASN A 485 -1.61 -18.64 11.83
N GLN A 486 -1.16 -17.71 12.66
CA GLN A 486 -0.42 -16.51 12.26
C GLN A 486 1.05 -16.86 11.93
N SER A 487 1.28 -17.51 10.79
CA SER A 487 2.56 -18.15 10.42
C SER A 487 3.53 -17.28 9.62
N SER A 488 3.08 -16.19 8.98
CA SER A 488 3.96 -15.37 8.13
C SER A 488 5.07 -14.65 8.90
N HIS A 489 4.96 -14.52 10.22
CA HIS A 489 5.97 -13.89 11.06
C HIS A 489 7.11 -14.84 11.41
N GLU A 490 6.91 -16.16 11.35
CA GLU A 490 7.91 -17.17 11.74
C GLU A 490 9.13 -17.24 10.78
N ILE A 491 9.08 -16.56 9.63
CA ILE A 491 10.20 -16.46 8.67
C ILE A 491 11.43 -15.73 9.26
N TYR A 492 11.24 -14.97 10.34
CA TYR A 492 12.32 -14.25 11.04
C TYR A 492 12.71 -14.88 12.37
N ARG A 493 12.37 -16.16 12.59
CA ARG A 493 12.76 -16.90 13.80
C ARG A 493 14.28 -16.91 14.00
N PHE A 494 14.74 -16.87 15.24
CA PHE A 494 16.15 -17.07 15.55
C PHE A 494 16.56 -18.48 15.13
N MET A 495 17.70 -18.58 14.44
CA MET A 495 18.28 -19.88 14.09
C MET A 495 19.12 -20.37 15.28
N PRO A 496 19.11 -21.68 15.58
CA PRO A 496 20.08 -22.26 16.49
C PRO A 496 21.48 -21.89 16.01
N GLN A 497 22.35 -21.48 16.94
CA GLN A 497 23.75 -21.27 16.64
C GLN A 497 24.32 -22.59 16.11
N MET A 498 24.89 -22.56 14.90
CA MET A 498 25.72 -23.68 14.47
C MET A 498 26.90 -23.78 15.44
N PRO A 499 27.24 -24.96 15.97
CA PRO A 499 28.48 -25.11 16.70
C PRO A 499 29.64 -24.72 15.79
N SER A 500 30.52 -23.86 16.29
CA SER A 500 31.72 -23.35 15.65
C SER A 500 32.68 -24.49 15.30
N ARG A 501 32.39 -25.22 14.23
CA ARG A 501 33.27 -26.22 13.62
C ARG A 501 33.02 -26.24 12.11
N LEU A 502 33.55 -25.23 11.45
CA LEU A 502 34.24 -25.35 10.17
C LEU A 502 35.33 -24.26 10.16
N SER A 503 36.32 -24.43 11.03
CA SER A 503 37.67 -23.99 10.72
C SER A 503 38.14 -24.86 9.56
N VAL A 504 37.98 -24.38 8.33
CA VAL A 504 38.73 -24.88 7.19
C VAL A 504 39.28 -23.66 6.48
N ASP A 505 40.59 -23.52 6.63
CA ASP A 505 41.47 -22.83 5.70
C ASP A 505 40.98 -22.99 4.27
N ASN A 506 40.62 -21.88 3.64
CA ASN A 506 41.23 -21.49 2.38
C ASN A 506 40.83 -20.06 2.07
N ALA A 507 41.84 -19.20 2.10
CA ALA A 507 41.87 -18.01 1.29
C ALA A 507 41.60 -18.43 -0.16
N ASP A 508 40.50 -17.98 -0.76
CA ASP A 508 40.64 -17.42 -2.08
C ASP A 508 39.60 -16.36 -2.40
N SER A 509 40.07 -15.47 -3.26
CA SER A 509 39.60 -14.15 -3.58
C SER A 509 38.38 -14.12 -4.51
N ARG A 510 37.66 -12.99 -4.43
CA ARG A 510 36.68 -12.46 -5.41
C ARG A 510 35.35 -13.22 -5.52
N THR A 511 34.32 -12.65 -4.89
CA THR A 511 32.99 -12.50 -5.52
C THR A 511 32.28 -11.30 -4.91
N THR A 512 32.23 -10.22 -5.70
CA THR A 512 31.29 -9.11 -5.55
C THR A 512 29.85 -9.62 -5.50
N PRO A 513 28.98 -9.15 -4.57
CA PRO A 513 27.57 -9.42 -4.67
C PRO A 513 26.98 -8.62 -5.85
N ILE A 514 26.45 -9.36 -6.82
CA ILE A 514 25.70 -8.84 -7.96
C ILE A 514 24.43 -8.18 -7.42
N ILE A 515 24.34 -6.88 -7.69
CA ILE A 515 23.10 -6.10 -7.68
C ILE A 515 22.32 -6.53 -8.92
N LEU A 516 21.15 -7.15 -8.74
CA LEU A 516 20.06 -7.21 -9.70
C LEU A 516 18.72 -7.16 -8.97
#